data_AF-A0A1X7TZB1-F1
#
_entry.id   AF-A0A1X7TZB1-F1
#
_cell.length_a   1.000
_cell.length_b   1.000
_cell.length_c   1.000
_cell.angle_alpha   90.00
_cell.angle_beta   90.00
_cell.angle_gamma   90.00
#
_symmetry.space_group_name_H-M   'P 1'
#
loop_
_entity.id
_entity.type
_entity.pdbx_description
1 polymer ?
#
loop_
_entity_poly.entity_id
_entity_poly.type
_entity_poly.pdbx_seq_one_letter_code
_entity_poly.pdbx_strand_id
1 'polypeptide(L)'
;MQYRHHVLVALLVVLSCFWGGSTSLDENDIEECVDCPAGTYADTTTDGCKECKTGQCNGTDACTDCPKGQYSDQEGQESCKLCDKGYFAGVPGLTKCQACDPGSFTNETGQSQCIHCEPGSFAAGINNTGCTACPEGHNQTLRGQAECKPCPVGTICKNGGCGQCNNCSTGHYQDEIGQTDCLECDKGTFANVTGSRLCLPCATGSVCNETSCVNCWPCDPGTVSKIGENCSSCQPGKYAERGWGTCRDCPDGKICNELGCSSCESCSIGYEPEDPMNCRSCKPGYFKNSSMVNCSLCASGYYQLLSAQNNCTLCPAGHYCPNPSSKPIKCNGTQFCPAGSVDPSHCLTALFSVDDDHTVCNPTVWFWVLVSIGIAVFIGILAIVIAVLYKNIWKPSRRSMPVEKMPLVSPSKKGMLHRSDSRDSTPRIYEGY
;
A
#
# COMPACT_ATOMS: atom_id res chain seq x y z
N MET A 1 -68.87 21.05 95.90
CA MET A 1 -68.54 20.48 94.58
C MET A 1 -67.83 21.48 93.65
N GLN A 2 -67.15 22.51 94.17
CA GLN A 2 -66.39 23.49 93.35
C GLN A 2 -65.03 22.95 92.86
N TYR A 3 -64.39 22.05 93.63
CA TYR A 3 -63.02 21.59 93.34
C TYR A 3 -62.91 20.62 92.14
N ARG A 4 -63.99 19.91 91.80
CA ARG A 4 -64.02 18.98 90.65
C ARG A 4 -64.16 19.70 89.31
N HIS A 5 -64.67 20.93 89.28
CA HIS A 5 -64.78 21.72 88.04
C HIS A 5 -63.44 22.37 87.66
N HIS A 6 -62.67 22.89 88.63
CA HIS A 6 -61.37 23.50 88.34
C HIS A 6 -60.34 22.47 87.84
N VAL A 7 -60.35 21.24 88.36
CA VAL A 7 -59.44 20.17 87.90
C VAL A 7 -59.82 19.66 86.50
N LEU A 8 -61.11 19.63 86.16
CA LEU A 8 -61.56 19.20 84.83
C LEU A 8 -61.28 20.26 83.75
N VAL A 9 -61.38 21.55 84.09
CA VAL A 9 -61.05 22.67 83.19
C VAL A 9 -59.53 22.77 82.98
N ALA A 10 -58.73 22.66 84.05
CA ALA A 10 -57.26 22.64 83.93
C ALA A 10 -56.74 21.46 83.09
N LEU A 11 -57.35 20.26 83.21
CA LEU A 11 -56.99 19.11 82.37
C LEU A 11 -57.38 19.29 80.89
N LEU A 12 -58.46 20.03 80.60
CA LEU A 12 -58.88 20.34 79.22
C LEU A 12 -58.00 21.42 78.57
N VAL A 13 -57.53 22.41 79.33
CA VAL A 13 -56.63 23.48 78.84
C VAL A 13 -55.21 22.97 78.59
N VAL A 14 -54.70 22.09 79.46
CA VAL A 14 -53.40 21.42 79.25
C VAL A 14 -53.41 20.53 78.00
N LEU A 15 -54.56 19.94 77.64
CA LEU A 15 -54.72 19.14 76.41
C LEU A 15 -54.76 20.00 75.13
N SER A 16 -55.17 21.27 75.20
CA SER A 16 -55.16 22.20 74.05
C SER A 16 -53.80 22.85 73.78
N CYS A 17 -52.92 22.98 74.78
CA CYS A 17 -51.59 23.56 74.60
C CYS A 17 -50.54 22.60 73.99
N PHE A 18 -50.89 21.33 73.73
CA PHE A 18 -50.00 20.32 73.15
C PHE A 18 -49.62 20.56 71.67
N TRP A 19 -50.19 21.59 71.02
CA TRP A 19 -49.91 22.03 69.65
C TRP A 19 -49.42 23.50 69.60
N GLY A 20 -48.62 23.88 70.59
CA GLY A 20 -47.56 24.87 70.40
C GLY A 20 -47.70 26.28 70.98
N GLY A 21 -48.31 26.41 72.15
CA GLY A 21 -48.32 27.67 72.92
C GLY A 21 -47.38 27.65 74.13
N SER A 22 -46.90 28.83 74.55
CA SER A 22 -46.21 29.03 75.84
C SER A 22 -47.03 29.91 76.80
N THR A 23 -46.96 29.64 78.10
CA THR A 23 -47.70 30.37 79.15
C THR A 23 -46.89 31.52 79.75
N SER A 24 -47.51 32.70 79.94
CA SER A 24 -47.00 33.76 80.82
C SER A 24 -47.75 33.75 82.15
N LEU A 25 -47.04 34.14 83.22
CA LEU A 25 -47.59 34.26 84.56
C LEU A 25 -47.82 35.73 84.86
N ASP A 26 -49.08 36.14 84.97
CA ASP A 26 -49.44 37.27 85.79
C ASP A 26 -50.59 36.93 86.74
N GLU A 27 -50.47 37.46 87.96
CA GLU A 27 -51.20 37.07 89.15
C GLU A 27 -52.62 37.68 89.16
N ASN A 28 -53.52 37.16 88.31
CA ASN A 28 -54.97 37.04 88.52
C ASN A 28 -55.69 36.62 87.20
N ASP A 29 -56.34 35.46 87.25
CA ASP A 29 -57.47 35.00 86.43
C ASP A 29 -57.30 34.85 84.90
N ILE A 30 -57.58 33.60 84.47
CA ILE A 30 -57.85 33.09 83.11
C ILE A 30 -56.58 32.80 82.28
N GLU A 31 -56.29 31.50 82.10
CA GLU A 31 -55.43 30.97 81.03
C GLU A 31 -56.01 31.37 79.67
N GLU A 32 -55.70 32.57 79.20
CA GLU A 32 -55.90 32.94 77.79
C GLU A 32 -54.59 32.64 77.04
N CYS A 33 -54.67 31.69 76.11
CA CYS A 33 -53.63 31.51 75.11
C CYS A 33 -53.60 32.81 74.29
N VAL A 34 -52.46 33.51 74.29
CA VAL A 34 -52.26 34.64 73.39
C VAL A 34 -52.12 34.07 71.97
N ASP A 35 -53.23 34.04 71.24
CA ASP A 35 -53.24 33.71 69.82
C ASP A 35 -52.54 34.84 69.06
N CYS A 36 -51.27 34.60 68.73
CA CYS A 36 -50.50 35.54 67.96
C CYS A 36 -50.98 35.57 66.50
N PRO A 37 -51.21 36.76 65.91
CA PRO A 37 -51.58 36.87 64.50
C PRO A 37 -50.49 36.28 63.62
N ALA A 38 -50.86 35.83 62.42
CA ALA A 38 -49.93 35.23 61.49
C ALA A 38 -48.69 36.13 61.26
N GLY A 39 -47.50 35.53 61.23
CA GLY A 39 -46.23 36.25 61.16
C GLY A 39 -45.59 36.58 62.51
N THR A 40 -46.26 36.30 63.62
CA THR A 40 -45.75 36.54 64.98
C THR A 40 -45.84 35.29 65.87
N TYR A 41 -44.93 35.16 66.84
CA TYR A 41 -44.93 34.05 67.81
C TYR A 41 -44.93 34.57 69.26
N ALA A 42 -45.46 33.77 70.18
CA ALA A 42 -45.43 34.04 71.60
C ALA A 42 -44.02 33.74 72.14
N ASP A 43 -43.28 34.77 72.54
CA ASP A 43 -41.97 34.63 73.17
C ASP A 43 -42.15 34.69 74.70
N THR A 44 -41.77 33.63 75.42
CA THR A 44 -41.86 33.55 76.90
C THR A 44 -41.16 34.67 77.67
N THR A 45 -40.34 35.48 76.99
CA THR A 45 -39.56 36.56 77.59
C THR A 45 -40.14 37.96 77.38
N THR A 46 -41.20 38.11 76.58
CA THR A 46 -41.87 39.38 76.30
C THR A 46 -43.39 39.23 76.38
N ASP A 47 -44.09 40.12 77.08
CA ASP A 47 -45.57 40.17 77.16
C ASP A 47 -46.23 40.60 75.84
N GLY A 48 -45.97 39.86 74.76
CA GLY A 48 -46.54 40.15 73.45
C GLY A 48 -46.01 39.26 72.33
N CYS A 49 -46.68 39.34 71.19
CA CYS A 49 -46.32 38.61 69.99
C CYS A 49 -45.13 39.28 69.28
N LYS A 50 -44.09 38.51 69.01
CA LYS A 50 -42.87 38.97 68.37
C LYS A 50 -42.85 38.59 66.90
N GLU A 51 -42.52 39.54 66.04
CA GLU A 51 -42.43 39.31 64.59
C GLU A 51 -41.28 38.36 64.24
N CYS A 52 -41.55 37.47 63.29
CA CYS A 52 -40.49 36.65 62.69
C CYS A 52 -39.54 37.52 61.88
N LYS A 53 -38.24 37.26 62.04
CA LYS A 53 -37.21 37.98 61.28
C LYS A 53 -37.25 37.54 59.82
N THR A 54 -36.67 38.36 58.95
CA THR A 54 -36.42 37.97 57.55
C THR A 54 -35.71 36.62 57.48
N GLY A 55 -36.08 35.80 56.50
CA GLY A 55 -35.65 34.41 56.37
C GLY A 55 -36.47 33.40 57.18
N GLN A 56 -37.38 33.85 58.05
CA GLN A 56 -38.23 32.99 58.89
C GLN A 56 -39.71 33.27 58.64
N CYS A 57 -40.56 32.29 58.95
CA CYS A 57 -42.03 32.41 58.97
C CYS A 57 -42.61 31.79 60.24
N ASN A 58 -43.92 31.95 60.43
CA ASN A 58 -44.60 31.43 61.62
C ASN A 58 -44.56 29.88 61.64
N GLY A 59 -44.11 29.30 62.75
CA GLY A 59 -44.11 27.85 63.01
C GLY A 59 -45.16 27.48 64.06
N THR A 60 -45.19 26.22 64.51
CA THR A 60 -46.16 25.77 65.54
C THR A 60 -45.92 26.40 66.91
N ASP A 61 -44.66 26.68 67.29
CA ASP A 61 -44.28 27.17 68.62
C ASP A 61 -43.31 28.37 68.59
N ALA A 62 -42.67 28.61 67.44
CA ALA A 62 -41.61 29.60 67.27
C ALA A 62 -41.42 29.91 65.78
N CYS A 63 -40.74 31.01 65.46
CA CYS A 63 -40.32 31.28 64.08
C CYS A 63 -39.42 30.17 63.55
N THR A 64 -39.77 29.67 62.36
CA THR A 64 -39.03 28.61 61.67
C THR A 64 -38.38 29.17 60.42
N ASP A 65 -37.14 28.75 60.14
CA ASP A 65 -36.44 29.14 58.91
C ASP A 65 -37.22 28.68 57.69
N CYS A 66 -37.32 29.55 56.69
CA CYS A 66 -37.91 29.19 55.42
C CYS A 66 -37.19 27.97 54.83
N PRO A 67 -37.91 26.90 54.45
CA PRO A 67 -37.29 25.70 53.93
C PRO A 67 -36.63 25.98 52.57
N LYS A 68 -35.78 25.06 52.11
CA LYS A 68 -35.15 25.16 50.79
C LYS A 68 -36.22 25.35 49.69
N GLY A 69 -35.90 26.17 48.70
CA GLY A 69 -36.84 26.60 47.66
C GLY A 69 -37.69 27.81 48.03
N GLN A 70 -37.64 28.30 49.28
CA GLN A 70 -38.45 29.42 49.76
C GLN A 70 -37.60 30.49 50.45
N TYR A 71 -38.15 31.71 50.57
CA TYR A 71 -37.51 32.86 51.20
C TYR A 71 -38.51 33.79 51.91
N SER A 72 -38.01 34.66 52.78
CA SER A 72 -38.81 35.68 53.47
C SER A 72 -38.03 37.00 53.51
N ASP A 73 -38.50 38.01 52.79
CA ASP A 73 -37.84 39.31 52.65
C ASP A 73 -38.42 40.39 53.56
N GLN A 74 -39.47 40.08 54.33
CA GLN A 74 -40.17 40.98 55.23
C GLN A 74 -40.20 40.42 56.66
N GLU A 75 -40.06 41.31 57.64
CA GLU A 75 -40.34 40.98 59.04
C GLU A 75 -41.84 40.72 59.20
N GLY A 76 -42.21 39.75 60.04
CA GLY A 76 -43.60 39.37 60.24
C GLY A 76 -44.23 38.61 59.06
N GLN A 77 -43.44 38.05 58.13
CA GLN A 77 -44.00 37.35 56.97
C GLN A 77 -44.74 36.06 57.38
N GLU A 78 -46.03 35.99 57.04
CA GLU A 78 -46.91 34.89 57.45
C GLU A 78 -46.50 33.52 56.89
N SER A 79 -46.02 33.50 55.64
CA SER A 79 -45.61 32.28 54.95
C SER A 79 -44.44 32.55 54.02
N CYS A 80 -43.54 31.59 53.85
CA CYS A 80 -42.38 31.78 52.97
C CYS A 80 -42.78 31.83 51.49
N LYS A 81 -42.21 32.79 50.75
CA LYS A 81 -42.40 32.96 49.31
C LYS A 81 -41.57 31.93 48.56
N LEU A 82 -42.13 31.31 47.52
CA LEU A 82 -41.38 30.42 46.64
C LEU A 82 -40.39 31.23 45.79
N CYS A 83 -39.22 30.66 45.52
CA CYS A 83 -38.31 31.22 44.53
C CYS A 83 -38.93 31.13 43.12
N ASP A 84 -38.88 32.24 42.39
CA ASP A 84 -39.29 32.29 40.99
C ASP A 84 -38.35 31.48 40.09
N LYS A 85 -38.81 31.16 38.88
CA LYS A 85 -37.98 30.47 37.87
C LYS A 85 -36.72 31.28 37.57
N GLY A 86 -35.62 30.57 37.36
CA GLY A 86 -34.27 31.11 37.25
C GLY A 86 -33.61 31.49 38.58
N TYR A 87 -34.32 31.36 39.70
CA TYR A 87 -33.78 31.49 41.04
C TYR A 87 -33.92 30.18 41.84
N PHE A 88 -33.13 30.04 42.90
CA PHE A 88 -33.16 28.91 43.82
C PHE A 88 -32.87 29.34 45.27
N ALA A 89 -33.22 28.46 46.21
CA ALA A 89 -32.88 28.60 47.62
C ALA A 89 -32.28 27.27 48.15
N GLY A 90 -30.96 27.15 48.13
CA GLY A 90 -30.25 25.91 48.47
C GLY A 90 -30.05 25.65 49.95
N VAL A 91 -30.24 26.67 50.78
CA VAL A 91 -30.16 26.60 52.24
C VAL A 91 -31.43 27.18 52.86
N PRO A 92 -31.84 26.70 54.05
CA PRO A 92 -32.92 27.31 54.80
C PRO A 92 -32.58 28.75 55.21
N GLY A 93 -33.61 29.54 55.56
CA GLY A 93 -33.41 30.85 56.19
C GLY A 93 -33.06 31.99 55.22
N LEU A 94 -33.25 31.81 53.91
CA LEU A 94 -32.89 32.82 52.92
C LEU A 94 -33.83 34.02 52.96
N THR A 95 -33.25 35.22 52.94
CA THR A 95 -33.99 36.49 52.85
C THR A 95 -34.30 36.89 51.41
N LYS A 96 -33.61 36.27 50.44
CA LYS A 96 -33.80 36.46 49.00
C LYS A 96 -33.30 35.23 48.26
N CYS A 97 -33.96 34.87 47.16
CA CYS A 97 -33.49 33.78 46.31
C CYS A 97 -32.21 34.15 45.54
N GLN A 98 -31.37 33.15 45.30
CA GLN A 98 -30.14 33.27 44.52
C GLN A 98 -30.43 32.98 43.07
N ALA A 99 -29.89 33.79 42.15
CA ALA A 99 -30.04 33.53 40.72
C ALA A 99 -29.19 32.32 40.32
N CYS A 100 -29.62 31.55 39.33
CA CYS A 100 -28.76 30.55 38.73
C CYS A 100 -27.60 31.20 37.97
N ASP A 101 -26.41 30.67 38.21
CA ASP A 101 -25.19 31.05 37.51
C ASP A 101 -25.22 30.60 36.03
N PRO A 102 -24.40 31.21 35.15
CA PRO A 102 -24.30 30.80 33.76
C PRO A 102 -24.05 29.30 33.59
N GLY A 103 -24.73 28.70 32.62
CA GLY A 103 -24.73 27.27 32.37
C GLY A 103 -25.70 26.45 33.24
N SER A 104 -26.51 27.11 34.08
CA SER A 104 -27.53 26.46 34.89
C SER A 104 -28.86 27.22 34.88
N PHE A 105 -29.97 26.53 35.17
CA PHE A 105 -31.32 27.08 35.13
C PHE A 105 -32.24 26.46 36.18
N THR A 106 -33.39 27.10 36.45
CA THR A 106 -34.54 26.48 37.11
C THR A 106 -35.81 26.76 36.31
N ASN A 107 -36.58 25.71 35.99
CA ASN A 107 -37.78 25.81 35.15
C ASN A 107 -39.10 25.81 35.94
N GLU A 108 -39.03 25.58 37.25
CA GLU A 108 -40.17 25.51 38.17
C GLU A 108 -39.95 26.46 39.35
N THR A 109 -41.04 26.93 39.94
CA THR A 109 -40.98 27.72 41.17
C THR A 109 -40.64 26.83 42.37
N GLY A 110 -39.97 27.38 43.37
CA GLY A 110 -39.63 26.65 44.58
C GLY A 110 -38.44 25.70 44.48
N GLN A 111 -37.61 25.78 43.44
CA GLN A 111 -36.45 24.90 43.30
C GLN A 111 -35.36 25.24 44.33
N SER A 112 -34.76 24.18 44.88
CA SER A 112 -33.70 24.28 45.88
C SER A 112 -32.29 24.22 45.29
N GLN A 113 -32.14 24.00 43.98
CA GLN A 113 -30.86 23.95 43.29
C GLN A 113 -31.06 24.25 41.81
N CYS A 114 -30.03 24.79 41.17
CA CYS A 114 -30.01 24.97 39.72
C CYS A 114 -29.69 23.65 39.00
N ILE A 115 -30.30 23.47 37.84
CA ILE A 115 -30.08 22.35 36.93
C ILE A 115 -29.04 22.77 35.90
N HIS A 116 -27.97 22.01 35.74
CA HIS A 116 -26.96 22.30 34.71
C HIS A 116 -27.45 21.93 33.32
N CYS A 117 -27.09 22.74 32.32
CA CYS A 117 -27.32 22.39 30.91
C CYS A 117 -26.52 21.15 30.52
N GLU A 118 -27.18 20.22 29.83
CA GLU A 118 -26.54 19.02 29.30
C GLU A 118 -25.70 19.35 28.05
N PRO A 119 -24.71 18.50 27.70
CA PRO A 119 -23.93 18.65 26.48
C PRO A 119 -24.81 18.91 25.24
N GLY A 120 -24.36 19.82 24.39
CA GLY A 120 -25.11 20.32 23.23
C GLY A 120 -26.02 21.51 23.55
N SER A 121 -26.10 21.93 24.80
CA SER A 121 -26.86 23.12 25.21
C SER A 121 -26.05 24.02 26.16
N PHE A 122 -26.46 25.28 26.25
CA PHE A 122 -25.84 26.30 27.09
C PHE A 122 -26.91 27.21 27.70
N ALA A 123 -26.55 27.93 28.75
CA ALA A 123 -27.38 28.99 29.32
C ALA A 123 -26.52 30.22 29.57
N ALA A 124 -26.69 31.25 28.76
CA ALA A 124 -25.90 32.48 28.85
C ALA A 124 -26.42 33.39 29.98
N GLY A 125 -25.52 34.08 30.68
CA GLY A 125 -25.91 35.01 31.76
C GLY A 125 -26.49 34.33 33.00
N ILE A 126 -27.10 35.12 33.88
CA ILE A 126 -27.71 34.65 35.14
C ILE A 126 -29.24 34.58 35.02
N ASN A 127 -29.89 33.91 35.97
CA ASN A 127 -31.36 33.83 36.05
C ASN A 127 -32.01 33.14 34.83
N ASN A 128 -31.40 32.03 34.37
CA ASN A 128 -31.92 31.28 33.24
C ASN A 128 -33.07 30.36 33.67
N THR A 129 -34.09 30.24 32.81
CA THR A 129 -35.26 29.37 33.03
C THR A 129 -35.23 28.10 32.16
N GLY A 130 -34.21 27.96 31.32
CA GLY A 130 -33.97 26.83 30.43
C GLY A 130 -32.59 26.90 29.79
N CYS A 131 -32.25 25.88 29.02
CA CYS A 131 -31.04 25.84 28.21
C CYS A 131 -31.39 26.07 26.73
N THR A 132 -30.50 26.73 26.01
CA THR A 132 -30.57 26.92 24.56
C THR A 132 -29.63 25.91 23.89
N ALA A 133 -30.08 25.26 22.82
CA ALA A 133 -29.22 24.39 22.03
C ALA A 133 -28.07 25.19 21.40
N CYS A 134 -26.89 24.57 21.26
CA CYS A 134 -25.81 25.21 20.51
C CYS A 134 -26.26 25.53 19.08
N PRO A 135 -25.85 26.70 18.54
CA PRO A 135 -26.14 27.02 17.14
C PRO A 135 -25.41 26.04 16.20
N GLU A 136 -25.83 26.04 14.93
CA GLU A 136 -25.13 25.27 13.88
C GLU A 136 -23.64 25.65 13.83
N GLY A 137 -22.80 24.67 13.48
CA GLY A 137 -21.35 24.82 13.48
C GLY A 137 -20.71 24.90 14.88
N HIS A 138 -21.48 24.79 15.96
CA HIS A 138 -20.97 24.85 17.33
C HIS A 138 -21.31 23.59 18.14
N ASN A 139 -20.48 23.29 19.13
CA ASN A 139 -20.70 22.22 20.09
C ASN A 139 -20.58 22.69 21.54
N GLN A 140 -21.01 21.83 22.45
CA GLN A 140 -20.66 21.92 23.84
C GLN A 140 -20.54 20.53 24.47
N THR A 141 -19.30 20.10 24.74
CA THR A 141 -19.00 18.76 25.26
C THR A 141 -19.15 18.63 26.76
N LEU A 142 -19.10 19.74 27.49
CA LEU A 142 -19.15 19.74 28.95
C LEU A 142 -20.53 20.16 29.45
N ARG A 143 -20.91 19.60 30.61
CA ARG A 143 -22.12 19.99 31.33
C ARG A 143 -21.95 21.38 31.96
N GLY A 144 -23.04 22.13 32.08
CA GLY A 144 -23.09 23.35 32.88
C GLY A 144 -22.37 24.54 32.26
N GLN A 145 -22.40 24.69 30.94
CA GLN A 145 -21.60 25.68 30.22
C GLN A 145 -22.43 26.89 29.79
N ALA A 146 -21.78 28.06 29.81
CA ALA A 146 -22.41 29.35 29.53
C ALA A 146 -22.40 29.74 28.05
N GLU A 147 -21.64 29.04 27.23
CA GLU A 147 -21.45 29.32 25.80
C GLU A 147 -21.14 28.03 25.04
N CYS A 148 -21.29 28.06 23.71
CA CYS A 148 -20.89 26.97 22.82
C CYS A 148 -19.60 27.34 22.08
N LYS A 149 -18.79 26.33 21.73
CA LYS A 149 -17.53 26.51 21.00
C LYS A 149 -17.72 26.13 19.53
N PRO A 150 -17.10 26.83 18.58
CA PRO A 150 -17.18 26.45 17.18
C PRO A 150 -16.49 25.10 16.94
N CYS A 151 -17.00 24.34 15.97
CA CYS A 151 -16.40 23.09 15.55
C CYS A 151 -15.01 23.32 14.95
N PRO A 152 -13.96 22.61 15.40
CA PRO A 152 -12.65 22.70 14.78
C PRO A 152 -12.68 22.16 13.35
N VAL A 153 -11.66 22.53 12.56
CA VAL A 153 -11.45 22.00 11.20
C VAL A 153 -11.51 20.47 11.17
N GLY A 154 -12.02 19.92 10.07
CA GLY A 154 -12.29 18.50 9.89
C GLY A 154 -13.57 18.02 10.59
N THR A 155 -14.27 18.88 11.34
CA THR A 155 -15.49 18.50 12.06
C THR A 155 -16.63 19.50 11.81
N ILE A 156 -17.87 19.04 11.95
CA ILE A 156 -19.06 19.82 11.66
C ILE A 156 -20.17 19.60 12.70
N CYS A 157 -21.09 20.55 12.76
CA CYS A 157 -22.36 20.40 13.47
C CYS A 157 -23.50 20.97 12.63
N LYS A 158 -24.17 20.11 11.86
CA LYS A 158 -25.15 20.55 10.85
C LYS A 158 -26.41 21.17 11.43
N ASN A 159 -27.03 20.51 12.41
CA ASN A 159 -28.36 20.89 12.91
C ASN A 159 -28.31 21.65 14.25
N GLY A 160 -27.13 22.07 14.71
CA GLY A 160 -26.95 22.59 16.06
C GLY A 160 -27.13 21.52 17.15
N GLY A 161 -27.14 21.94 18.41
CA GLY A 161 -27.39 21.05 19.55
C GLY A 161 -26.33 19.97 19.78
N CYS A 162 -25.15 20.08 19.16
CA CYS A 162 -24.17 19.02 19.18
C CYS A 162 -23.42 18.96 20.52
N GLY A 163 -23.51 17.82 21.21
CA GLY A 163 -22.63 17.52 22.34
C GLY A 163 -21.17 17.37 21.91
N GLN A 164 -20.92 16.95 20.67
CA GLN A 164 -19.58 16.86 20.08
C GLN A 164 -19.70 17.11 18.57
N CYS A 165 -18.68 17.70 17.94
CA CYS A 165 -18.68 17.85 16.49
C CYS A 165 -18.42 16.52 15.81
N ASN A 166 -19.12 16.28 14.71
CA ASN A 166 -18.98 15.07 13.92
C ASN A 166 -17.81 15.22 12.96
N ASN A 167 -16.93 14.23 12.90
CA ASN A 167 -15.84 14.21 11.94
C ASN A 167 -16.39 14.10 10.52
N CYS A 168 -15.77 14.80 9.58
CA CYS A 168 -15.97 14.54 8.16
C CYS A 168 -15.60 13.08 7.86
N SER A 169 -16.46 12.41 7.09
CA SER A 169 -16.21 11.05 6.61
C SER A 169 -15.00 11.02 5.67
N THR A 170 -14.45 9.83 5.43
CA THR A 170 -13.44 9.65 4.38
C THR A 170 -13.98 10.12 3.03
N GLY A 171 -13.11 10.62 2.16
CA GLY A 171 -13.48 11.30 0.92
C GLY A 171 -13.95 12.74 1.11
N HIS A 172 -14.10 13.20 2.35
CA HIS A 172 -14.52 14.57 2.65
C HIS A 172 -13.52 15.24 3.59
N TYR A 173 -13.56 16.57 3.60
CA TYR A 173 -12.73 17.40 4.44
C TYR A 173 -13.48 18.65 4.91
N GLN A 174 -12.90 19.35 5.87
CA GLN A 174 -13.34 20.70 6.22
C GLN A 174 -12.11 21.51 6.68
N ASP A 175 -11.79 22.58 5.97
CA ASP A 175 -10.61 23.42 6.18
C ASP A 175 -10.89 24.66 7.05
N GLU A 176 -12.15 24.99 7.27
CA GLU A 176 -12.61 26.14 8.06
C GLU A 176 -13.22 25.73 9.41
N ILE A 177 -13.17 26.66 10.39
CA ILE A 177 -13.74 26.49 11.73
C ILE A 177 -15.23 26.85 11.71
N GLY A 178 -16.04 26.17 12.52
CA GLY A 178 -17.44 26.52 12.76
C GLY A 178 -18.39 26.14 11.63
N GLN A 179 -18.03 25.16 10.81
CA GLN A 179 -18.78 24.79 9.62
C GLN A 179 -19.88 23.76 9.90
N THR A 180 -20.89 23.76 9.03
CA THR A 180 -22.10 22.93 9.16
C THR A 180 -22.08 21.71 8.25
N ASP A 181 -21.27 21.75 7.19
CA ASP A 181 -21.14 20.67 6.19
C ASP A 181 -19.68 20.41 5.83
N CYS A 182 -19.40 19.19 5.39
CA CYS A 182 -18.09 18.78 4.92
C CYS A 182 -18.00 18.95 3.40
N LEU A 183 -16.85 19.43 2.93
CA LEU A 183 -16.51 19.54 1.52
C LEU A 183 -16.10 18.16 0.98
N GLU A 184 -16.50 17.84 -0.25
CA GLU A 184 -16.05 16.63 -0.94
C GLU A 184 -14.67 16.82 -1.56
N CYS A 185 -13.88 15.74 -1.63
CA CYS A 185 -12.63 15.77 -2.39
C CYS A 185 -12.91 15.79 -3.89
N ASP A 186 -12.29 16.74 -4.60
CA ASP A 186 -12.33 16.81 -6.05
C ASP A 186 -11.56 15.66 -6.71
N LYS A 187 -11.86 15.41 -7.99
CA LYS A 187 -11.14 14.43 -8.82
C LYS A 187 -9.63 14.65 -8.78
N GLY A 188 -8.87 13.56 -8.74
CA GLY A 188 -7.41 13.60 -8.58
C GLY A 188 -6.94 13.80 -7.14
N THR A 189 -7.85 13.97 -6.17
CA THR A 189 -7.54 14.06 -4.74
C THR A 189 -8.31 13.03 -3.93
N PHE A 190 -7.86 12.76 -2.70
CA PHE A 190 -8.49 11.79 -1.81
C PHE A 190 -8.31 12.18 -0.34
N ALA A 191 -9.18 11.66 0.52
CA ALA A 191 -9.06 11.74 1.97
C ALA A 191 -9.33 10.37 2.59
N ASN A 192 -8.28 9.70 3.07
CA ASN A 192 -8.37 8.33 3.59
C ASN A 192 -8.60 8.26 5.11
N VAL A 193 -8.67 9.40 5.79
CA VAL A 193 -8.92 9.48 7.24
C VAL A 193 -10.13 10.34 7.54
N THR A 194 -10.88 9.98 8.59
CA THR A 194 -11.98 10.81 9.09
C THR A 194 -11.42 12.06 9.76
N GLY A 195 -12.18 13.14 9.74
CA GLY A 195 -11.73 14.41 10.31
C GLY A 195 -10.65 15.09 9.47
N SER A 196 -10.54 14.76 8.18
CA SER A 196 -9.56 15.37 7.30
C SER A 196 -9.81 16.87 7.17
N ARG A 197 -8.73 17.65 7.20
CA ARG A 197 -8.76 19.11 7.01
C ARG A 197 -8.43 19.56 5.59
N LEU A 198 -8.03 18.63 4.73
CA LEU A 198 -7.69 18.84 3.32
C LEU A 198 -7.75 17.52 2.58
N CYS A 199 -7.88 17.58 1.26
CA CYS A 199 -7.70 16.42 0.38
C CYS A 199 -6.25 16.36 -0.11
N LEU A 200 -5.69 15.14 -0.12
CA LEU A 200 -4.34 14.88 -0.62
C LEU A 200 -4.40 14.56 -2.11
N PRO A 201 -3.49 15.08 -2.95
CA PRO A 201 -3.45 14.72 -4.35
C PRO A 201 -2.99 13.28 -4.53
N CYS A 202 -3.51 12.60 -5.56
CA CYS A 202 -3.00 11.30 -5.98
C CYS A 202 -1.54 11.40 -6.41
N ALA A 203 -0.71 10.49 -5.92
CA ALA A 203 0.70 10.41 -6.31
C ALA A 203 0.83 10.02 -7.79
N THR A 204 2.00 10.28 -8.37
CA THR A 204 2.29 9.90 -9.77
C THR A 204 2.02 8.41 -10.01
N GLY A 205 1.41 8.08 -11.15
CA GLY A 205 1.03 6.71 -11.50
C GLY A 205 -0.24 6.21 -10.81
N SER A 206 -0.93 7.05 -10.05
CA SER A 206 -2.24 6.75 -9.47
C SER A 206 -3.25 7.85 -9.76
N VAL A 207 -4.52 7.49 -9.76
CA VAL A 207 -5.62 8.39 -10.10
C VAL A 207 -6.84 8.13 -9.23
N CYS A 208 -7.67 9.16 -9.10
CA CYS A 208 -9.04 9.09 -8.62
C CYS A 208 -9.91 9.84 -9.65
N ASN A 209 -10.86 9.14 -10.28
CA ASN A 209 -11.69 9.69 -11.36
C ASN A 209 -13.08 10.18 -10.90
N GLU A 210 -13.39 10.00 -9.62
CA GLU A 210 -14.67 10.36 -9.00
C GLU A 210 -14.45 11.45 -7.96
N THR A 211 -15.51 12.11 -7.50
CA THR A 211 -15.41 12.94 -6.29
C THR A 211 -15.47 12.04 -5.06
N SER A 212 -15.11 12.58 -3.90
CA SER A 212 -15.16 11.86 -2.62
C SER A 212 -14.31 10.58 -2.53
N CYS A 213 -13.20 10.52 -3.26
CA CYS A 213 -12.32 9.36 -3.19
C CYS A 213 -11.69 9.18 -1.81
N VAL A 214 -11.70 7.94 -1.34
CA VAL A 214 -11.02 7.53 -0.10
C VAL A 214 -9.60 7.03 -0.37
N ASN A 215 -9.27 6.71 -1.62
CA ASN A 215 -7.97 6.19 -2.03
C ASN A 215 -7.71 6.49 -3.52
N CYS A 216 -6.45 6.42 -3.93
CA CYS A 216 -6.04 6.49 -5.33
C CYS A 216 -5.71 5.10 -5.87
N TRP A 217 -6.04 4.87 -7.13
CA TRP A 217 -5.85 3.59 -7.80
C TRP A 217 -4.73 3.69 -8.83
N PRO A 218 -3.85 2.68 -8.93
CA PRO A 218 -2.76 2.71 -9.90
C PRO A 218 -3.32 2.73 -11.32
N CYS A 219 -2.72 3.55 -12.18
CA CYS A 219 -3.01 3.56 -13.61
C CYS A 219 -2.78 2.16 -14.21
N ASP A 220 -3.64 1.78 -15.14
CA ASP A 220 -3.51 0.51 -15.86
C ASP A 220 -2.26 0.51 -16.75
N PRO A 221 -1.68 -0.67 -17.05
CA PRO A 221 -0.53 -0.78 -17.94
C PRO A 221 -0.74 -0.01 -19.25
N GLY A 222 0.32 0.64 -19.72
CA GLY A 222 0.28 1.51 -20.89
C GLY A 222 -0.17 2.94 -20.61
N THR A 223 -0.62 3.24 -19.40
CA THR A 223 -1.04 4.58 -19.00
C THR A 223 -0.23 5.09 -17.81
N VAL A 224 -0.03 6.41 -17.75
CA VAL A 224 0.72 7.08 -16.68
C VAL A 224 -0.01 8.34 -16.25
N SER A 225 0.21 8.76 -15.01
CA SER A 225 -0.34 10.01 -14.48
C SER A 225 0.69 10.79 -13.68
N LYS A 226 0.60 12.12 -13.74
CA LYS A 226 1.32 13.02 -12.82
C LYS A 226 0.50 13.21 -11.53
N ILE A 227 1.03 14.01 -10.60
CA ILE A 227 0.36 14.29 -9.33
C ILE A 227 -0.99 14.97 -9.60
N GLY A 228 -2.07 14.37 -9.11
CA GLY A 228 -3.44 14.91 -9.23
C GLY A 228 -4.03 14.92 -10.64
N GLU A 229 -3.37 14.33 -11.64
CA GLU A 229 -3.87 14.26 -13.02
C GLU A 229 -4.58 12.92 -13.31
N ASN A 230 -5.29 12.87 -14.44
CA ASN A 230 -5.87 11.62 -14.94
C ASN A 230 -4.82 10.76 -15.66
N CYS A 231 -5.05 9.44 -15.71
CA CYS A 231 -4.19 8.54 -16.48
C CYS A 231 -4.27 8.87 -17.97
N SER A 232 -3.10 8.93 -18.61
CA SER A 232 -2.92 9.21 -20.02
C SER A 232 -2.10 8.11 -20.69
N SER A 233 -2.48 7.71 -21.90
CA SER A 233 -1.80 6.65 -22.62
C SER A 233 -0.41 7.08 -23.10
N CYS A 234 0.54 6.16 -23.04
CA CYS A 234 1.85 6.36 -23.64
C CYS A 234 1.76 6.48 -25.17
N GLN A 235 2.54 7.40 -25.73
CA GLN A 235 2.68 7.53 -27.18
C GLN A 235 3.41 6.29 -27.75
N PRO A 236 3.22 5.96 -29.03
CA PRO A 236 3.88 4.79 -29.60
C PRO A 236 5.42 4.96 -29.58
N GLY A 237 6.13 3.84 -29.54
CA GLY A 237 7.56 3.77 -29.22
C GLY A 237 7.88 3.82 -27.72
N LYS A 238 6.87 4.02 -26.86
CA LYS A 238 7.01 3.99 -25.39
C LYS A 238 6.04 3.00 -24.76
N TYR A 239 6.37 2.54 -23.56
CA TYR A 239 5.54 1.65 -22.76
C TYR A 239 5.52 2.07 -21.29
N ALA A 240 4.53 1.56 -20.55
CA ALA A 240 4.45 1.72 -19.10
C ALA A 240 3.83 0.49 -18.43
N GLU A 241 4.33 0.13 -17.25
CA GLU A 241 3.70 -0.89 -16.41
C GLU A 241 2.70 -0.26 -15.44
N ARG A 242 1.92 -1.10 -14.74
CA ARG A 242 0.93 -0.67 -13.76
C ARG A 242 1.56 0.25 -12.71
N GLY A 243 0.94 1.40 -12.47
CA GLY A 243 1.37 2.33 -11.42
C GLY A 243 2.60 3.18 -11.76
N TRP A 244 3.07 3.20 -13.01
CA TRP A 244 4.18 4.07 -13.40
C TRP A 244 3.75 5.53 -13.54
N GLY A 245 4.62 6.45 -13.09
CA GLY A 245 4.41 7.89 -13.23
C GLY A 245 4.82 8.48 -14.57
N THR A 246 5.61 7.75 -15.38
CA THR A 246 6.16 8.23 -16.66
C THR A 246 6.35 7.09 -17.65
N CYS A 247 6.08 7.35 -18.93
CA CYS A 247 6.33 6.41 -20.02
C CYS A 247 7.84 6.25 -20.26
N ARG A 248 8.29 5.03 -20.53
CA ARG A 248 9.68 4.72 -20.89
C ARG A 248 9.78 4.32 -22.35
N ASP A 249 10.90 4.63 -22.98
CA ASP A 249 11.17 4.22 -24.37
C ASP A 249 11.32 2.71 -24.46
N CYS A 250 10.91 2.12 -25.58
CA CYS A 250 11.13 0.71 -25.82
C CYS A 250 12.63 0.38 -25.84
N PRO A 251 13.05 -0.71 -25.18
CA PRO A 251 14.43 -1.15 -25.22
C PRO A 251 14.83 -1.58 -26.63
N ASP A 252 16.13 -1.49 -26.93
CA ASP A 252 16.68 -1.85 -28.23
C ASP A 252 16.19 -3.22 -28.68
N GLY A 253 15.77 -3.32 -29.96
CA GLY A 253 15.26 -4.56 -30.50
C GLY A 253 13.75 -4.77 -30.41
N LYS A 254 13.05 -3.93 -29.63
CA LYS A 254 11.61 -4.02 -29.41
C LYS A 254 10.90 -2.77 -29.91
N ILE A 255 9.63 -2.95 -30.25
CA ILE A 255 8.78 -1.91 -30.78
C ILE A 255 7.46 -1.83 -30.00
N CYS A 256 6.81 -0.69 -30.14
CA CYS A 256 5.43 -0.45 -29.73
C CYS A 256 4.79 0.42 -30.80
N ASN A 257 3.87 -0.14 -31.56
CA ASN A 257 3.18 0.53 -32.67
C ASN A 257 1.82 1.13 -32.27
N GLU A 258 1.30 0.79 -31.08
CA GLU A 258 -0.01 1.22 -30.58
C GLU A 258 0.11 2.28 -29.47
N LEU A 259 -0.99 2.99 -29.22
CA LEU A 259 -1.10 3.88 -28.07
C LEU A 259 -1.28 3.05 -26.80
N GLY A 260 -0.50 3.38 -25.78
CA GLY A 260 -0.61 2.77 -24.46
C GLY A 260 -0.13 1.33 -24.40
N CYS A 261 1.03 1.03 -24.97
CA CYS A 261 1.63 -0.29 -24.81
C CYS A 261 1.99 -0.58 -23.34
N SER A 262 1.51 -1.72 -22.84
CA SER A 262 1.87 -2.24 -21.52
C SER A 262 3.27 -2.85 -21.49
N SER A 263 3.76 -3.30 -22.65
CA SER A 263 5.10 -3.84 -22.86
C SER A 263 5.49 -3.68 -24.33
N CYS A 264 6.79 -3.70 -24.63
CA CYS A 264 7.27 -3.66 -26.01
C CYS A 264 7.42 -5.07 -26.57
N GLU A 265 7.03 -5.24 -27.83
CA GLU A 265 7.08 -6.51 -28.55
C GLU A 265 8.31 -6.58 -29.44
N SER A 266 8.79 -7.79 -29.73
CA SER A 266 9.88 -7.97 -30.69
C SER A 266 9.32 -8.16 -32.10
N CYS A 267 9.99 -7.63 -33.11
CA CYS A 267 9.60 -7.87 -34.50
C CYS A 267 9.57 -9.36 -34.82
N SER A 268 8.60 -9.77 -35.64
CA SER A 268 8.44 -11.16 -36.10
C SER A 268 9.70 -11.72 -36.78
N ILE A 269 9.76 -13.03 -36.92
CA ILE A 269 10.86 -13.74 -37.59
C ILE A 269 11.04 -13.18 -39.01
N GLY A 270 12.29 -12.93 -39.41
CA GLY A 270 12.61 -12.28 -40.69
C GLY A 270 12.44 -10.76 -40.73
N TYR A 271 12.04 -10.11 -39.63
CA TYR A 271 11.88 -8.65 -39.54
C TYR A 271 12.73 -8.07 -38.41
N GLU A 272 13.40 -6.95 -38.65
CA GLU A 272 14.16 -6.20 -37.65
C GLU A 272 13.51 -4.83 -37.37
N PRO A 273 13.75 -4.21 -36.20
CA PRO A 273 13.29 -2.86 -35.93
C PRO A 273 13.94 -1.86 -36.90
N GLU A 274 13.11 -1.04 -37.52
CA GLU A 274 13.57 0.13 -38.27
C GLU A 274 13.67 1.36 -37.35
N ASP A 275 12.66 1.51 -36.51
CA ASP A 275 12.51 2.53 -35.48
C ASP A 275 11.70 1.93 -34.29
N PRO A 276 11.47 2.65 -33.18
CA PRO A 276 10.72 2.13 -32.03
C PRO A 276 9.24 1.77 -32.30
N MET A 277 8.70 2.07 -33.48
CA MET A 277 7.30 1.88 -33.86
C MET A 277 7.15 0.87 -35.01
N ASN A 278 8.15 0.72 -35.86
CA ASN A 278 8.06 -0.02 -37.12
C ASN A 278 9.11 -1.13 -37.24
N CYS A 279 8.68 -2.23 -37.86
CA CYS A 279 9.55 -3.31 -38.29
C CYS A 279 9.77 -3.24 -39.80
N ARG A 280 11.00 -3.53 -40.24
CA ARG A 280 11.33 -3.75 -41.65
C ARG A 280 11.78 -5.18 -41.90
N SER A 281 11.57 -5.68 -43.11
CA SER A 281 12.02 -7.03 -43.49
C SER A 281 13.53 -7.11 -43.66
N CYS A 282 14.13 -8.25 -43.31
CA CYS A 282 15.51 -8.54 -43.66
C CYS A 282 15.66 -8.52 -45.18
N LYS A 283 16.64 -7.76 -45.66
CA LYS A 283 16.99 -7.66 -47.08
C LYS A 283 17.61 -8.98 -47.58
N PRO A 284 17.62 -9.25 -48.90
CA PRO A 284 18.29 -10.43 -49.44
C PRO A 284 19.75 -10.54 -48.97
N GLY A 285 20.17 -11.77 -48.64
CA GLY A 285 21.46 -12.10 -48.03
C GLY A 285 21.47 -12.02 -46.50
N TYR A 286 20.39 -11.55 -45.87
CA TYR A 286 20.22 -11.50 -44.42
C TYR A 286 19.06 -12.38 -43.96
N PHE A 287 19.14 -12.87 -42.73
CA PHE A 287 18.11 -13.66 -42.08
C PHE A 287 17.97 -13.28 -40.61
N LYS A 288 16.81 -13.57 -40.02
CA LYS A 288 16.56 -13.44 -38.58
C LYS A 288 15.72 -14.60 -38.08
N ASN A 289 16.26 -15.38 -37.14
CA ASN A 289 15.53 -16.45 -36.45
C ASN A 289 14.89 -15.95 -35.13
N SER A 290 14.23 -16.84 -34.39
CA SER A 290 13.56 -16.49 -33.12
C SER A 290 14.49 -16.09 -31.98
N SER A 291 15.79 -16.42 -32.06
CA SER A 291 16.80 -16.10 -31.05
C SER A 291 17.56 -14.80 -31.36
N MET A 292 17.28 -14.17 -32.50
CA MET A 292 17.97 -12.97 -32.97
C MET A 292 17.07 -11.76 -32.83
N VAL A 293 17.68 -10.61 -32.53
CA VAL A 293 16.99 -9.33 -32.42
C VAL A 293 17.00 -8.59 -33.76
N ASN A 294 18.16 -8.55 -34.41
CA ASN A 294 18.38 -7.87 -35.68
C ASN A 294 18.65 -8.87 -36.81
N CYS A 295 18.52 -8.41 -38.06
CA CYS A 295 18.88 -9.22 -39.21
C CYS A 295 20.40 -9.46 -39.23
N SER A 296 20.79 -10.71 -39.42
CA SER A 296 22.19 -11.12 -39.52
C SER A 296 22.52 -11.54 -40.94
N LEU A 297 23.73 -11.23 -41.40
CA LEU A 297 24.21 -11.64 -42.71
C LEU A 297 24.39 -13.17 -42.73
N CYS A 298 23.99 -13.82 -43.82
CA CYS A 298 24.27 -15.23 -44.03
C CYS A 298 25.78 -15.51 -43.97
N ALA A 299 26.16 -16.58 -43.28
CA ALA A 299 27.56 -17.02 -43.21
C ALA A 299 28.12 -17.35 -44.60
N SER A 300 29.44 -17.25 -44.76
CA SER A 300 30.13 -17.61 -46.00
C SER A 300 29.76 -19.03 -46.44
N GLY A 301 29.46 -19.20 -47.73
CA GLY A 301 28.97 -20.46 -48.29
C GLY A 301 27.45 -20.66 -48.20
N TYR A 302 26.72 -19.72 -47.59
CA TYR A 302 25.26 -19.70 -47.55
C TYR A 302 24.72 -18.48 -48.29
N TYR A 303 23.51 -18.60 -48.85
CA TYR A 303 22.84 -17.54 -49.58
C TYR A 303 21.35 -17.46 -49.22
N GLN A 304 20.76 -16.29 -49.44
CA GLN A 304 19.34 -16.04 -49.27
C GLN A 304 18.86 -14.98 -50.27
N LEU A 305 17.95 -15.32 -51.16
CA LEU A 305 17.49 -14.43 -52.23
C LEU A 305 16.20 -13.70 -51.90
N LEU A 306 15.41 -14.25 -50.97
CA LEU A 306 14.13 -13.69 -50.58
C LEU A 306 14.29 -12.80 -49.36
N SER A 307 13.43 -11.78 -49.26
CA SER A 307 13.31 -10.96 -48.05
C SER A 307 12.50 -11.69 -46.98
N ALA A 308 12.60 -11.22 -45.73
CA ALA A 308 11.84 -11.74 -44.58
C ALA A 308 12.05 -13.22 -44.26
N GLN A 309 13.31 -13.69 -44.38
CA GLN A 309 13.64 -15.10 -44.20
C GLN A 309 14.23 -15.39 -42.82
N ASN A 310 14.02 -16.63 -42.35
CA ASN A 310 14.41 -17.06 -41.01
C ASN A 310 15.69 -17.90 -40.96
N ASN A 311 16.21 -18.28 -42.12
CA ASN A 311 17.43 -19.06 -42.28
C ASN A 311 18.13 -18.69 -43.61
N CYS A 312 19.33 -19.25 -43.79
CA CYS A 312 20.05 -19.21 -45.05
C CYS A 312 20.16 -20.60 -45.64
N THR A 313 20.19 -20.67 -46.95
CA THR A 313 20.34 -21.92 -47.69
C THR A 313 21.82 -22.15 -48.00
N LEU A 314 22.32 -23.37 -47.77
CA LEU A 314 23.68 -23.74 -48.13
C LEU A 314 23.85 -23.66 -49.66
N CYS A 315 24.95 -23.09 -50.15
CA CYS A 315 25.23 -23.05 -51.58
C CYS A 315 25.34 -24.49 -52.11
N PRO A 316 24.53 -24.88 -53.12
CA PRO A 316 24.48 -26.25 -53.60
C PRO A 316 25.80 -26.64 -54.28
N ALA A 317 26.09 -27.94 -54.31
CA ALA A 317 27.26 -28.44 -55.02
C ALA A 317 27.19 -28.14 -56.53
N GLY A 318 28.35 -28.05 -57.18
CA GLY A 318 28.48 -27.64 -58.59
C GLY A 318 28.24 -26.15 -58.83
N HIS A 319 27.95 -25.37 -57.78
CA HIS A 319 27.75 -23.92 -57.82
C HIS A 319 28.59 -23.22 -56.76
N TYR A 320 28.90 -21.94 -57.00
CA TYR A 320 29.52 -21.06 -56.02
C TYR A 320 28.69 -19.80 -55.80
N CYS A 321 28.75 -19.26 -54.59
CA CYS A 321 27.97 -18.11 -54.13
C CYS A 321 28.91 -17.02 -53.62
N PRO A 322 29.35 -16.06 -54.47
CA PRO A 322 30.35 -15.05 -54.10
C PRO A 322 29.82 -14.05 -53.08
N ASN A 323 28.52 -13.74 -53.15
CA ASN A 323 27.83 -12.91 -52.17
C ASN A 323 26.58 -13.63 -51.65
N PRO A 324 26.17 -13.42 -50.39
CA PRO A 324 25.01 -14.11 -49.84
C PRO A 324 23.67 -13.70 -50.46
N SER A 325 23.61 -12.56 -51.15
CA SER A 325 22.43 -12.10 -51.89
C SER A 325 22.43 -12.51 -53.37
N SER A 326 23.45 -13.26 -53.82
CA SER A 326 23.60 -13.65 -55.23
C SER A 326 23.03 -15.05 -55.50
N LYS A 327 22.39 -15.21 -56.66
CA LYS A 327 21.90 -16.52 -57.12
C LYS A 327 23.11 -17.45 -57.35
N PRO A 328 23.04 -18.75 -56.95
CA PRO A 328 24.14 -19.69 -57.16
C PRO A 328 24.61 -19.73 -58.61
N ILE A 329 25.92 -19.57 -58.82
CA ILE A 329 26.54 -19.52 -60.15
C ILE A 329 27.14 -20.89 -60.44
N LYS A 330 26.80 -21.49 -61.57
CA LYS A 330 27.30 -22.81 -61.97
C LYS A 330 28.80 -22.74 -62.29
N CYS A 331 29.56 -23.71 -61.80
CA CYS A 331 30.99 -23.82 -62.09
C CYS A 331 31.21 -24.34 -63.52
N ASN A 332 32.21 -23.82 -64.22
CA ASN A 332 32.42 -24.10 -65.64
C ASN A 332 33.85 -24.61 -65.92
N GLY A 333 33.97 -25.52 -66.89
CA GLY A 333 35.25 -26.00 -67.42
C GLY A 333 35.98 -26.92 -66.43
N THR A 334 37.17 -26.49 -65.97
CA THR A 334 38.04 -27.25 -65.07
C THR A 334 37.87 -26.87 -63.60
N GLN A 335 36.77 -26.18 -63.27
CA GLN A 335 36.44 -25.73 -61.93
C GLN A 335 35.56 -26.74 -61.20
N PHE A 336 35.81 -26.96 -59.91
CA PHE A 336 34.95 -27.75 -59.04
C PHE A 336 34.52 -26.93 -57.82
N CYS A 337 33.31 -27.22 -57.34
CA CYS A 337 32.65 -26.48 -56.30
C CYS A 337 31.90 -27.44 -55.37
N PRO A 338 32.51 -27.83 -54.24
CA PRO A 338 31.78 -28.55 -53.20
C PRO A 338 30.66 -27.67 -52.62
N ALA A 339 29.69 -28.28 -51.94
CA ALA A 339 28.62 -27.54 -51.27
C ALA A 339 29.21 -26.49 -50.30
N GLY A 340 28.69 -25.26 -50.36
CA GLY A 340 29.20 -24.13 -49.57
C GLY A 340 30.36 -23.34 -50.21
N SER A 341 30.68 -23.57 -51.49
CA SER A 341 31.76 -22.84 -52.17
C SER A 341 31.43 -21.34 -52.35
N VAL A 342 32.38 -20.48 -51.99
CA VAL A 342 32.29 -19.02 -52.23
C VAL A 342 32.98 -18.57 -53.51
N ASP A 343 33.94 -19.37 -54.00
CA ASP A 343 34.73 -19.12 -55.21
C ASP A 343 35.06 -20.48 -55.87
N PRO A 344 35.12 -20.59 -57.21
CA PRO A 344 35.45 -21.84 -57.88
C PRO A 344 36.90 -22.25 -57.61
N SER A 345 37.08 -23.52 -57.24
CA SER A 345 38.42 -24.11 -57.08
C SER A 345 38.85 -24.86 -58.33
N HIS A 346 40.15 -24.94 -58.59
CA HIS A 346 40.69 -25.67 -59.75
C HIS A 346 41.36 -26.98 -59.30
N CYS A 347 41.08 -28.08 -60.01
CA CYS A 347 41.83 -29.32 -59.81
C CYS A 347 43.26 -29.16 -60.39
N LEU A 348 44.23 -29.85 -59.80
CA LEU A 348 45.57 -29.95 -60.38
C LEU A 348 45.48 -30.78 -61.68
N THR A 349 45.45 -30.09 -62.81
CA THR A 349 45.11 -30.64 -64.15
C THR A 349 45.99 -31.79 -64.62
N ALA A 350 47.15 -32.01 -63.98
CA ALA A 350 48.06 -33.11 -64.28
C ALA A 350 47.66 -34.45 -63.65
N LEU A 351 46.88 -34.45 -62.56
CA LEU A 351 46.61 -35.65 -61.75
C LEU A 351 45.12 -35.90 -61.52
N PHE A 352 44.29 -34.86 -61.53
CA PHE A 352 42.87 -34.96 -61.20
C PHE A 352 42.00 -34.27 -62.25
N SER A 353 40.85 -34.86 -62.55
CA SER A 353 39.83 -34.32 -63.46
C SER A 353 38.55 -34.04 -62.68
N VAL A 354 37.82 -33.00 -63.08
CA VAL A 354 36.53 -32.64 -62.49
C VAL A 354 35.48 -33.68 -62.89
N ASP A 355 34.59 -34.04 -61.95
CA ASP A 355 33.44 -34.90 -62.20
C ASP A 355 32.34 -34.20 -63.04
N ASP A 356 31.44 -34.94 -63.70
CA ASP A 356 30.42 -34.36 -64.60
C ASP A 356 29.53 -33.30 -63.90
N ASP A 357 29.27 -33.48 -62.60
CA ASP A 357 28.46 -32.57 -61.78
C ASP A 357 29.29 -31.44 -61.13
N HIS A 358 30.60 -31.35 -61.43
CA HIS A 358 31.52 -30.32 -60.94
C HIS A 358 31.62 -30.24 -59.41
N THR A 359 31.37 -31.34 -58.70
CA THR A 359 31.30 -31.38 -57.24
C THR A 359 32.60 -31.83 -56.58
N VAL A 360 33.37 -32.70 -57.23
CA VAL A 360 34.60 -33.31 -56.71
C VAL A 360 35.66 -33.48 -57.81
N CYS A 361 36.93 -33.58 -57.40
CA CYS A 361 38.05 -33.94 -58.27
C CYS A 361 38.31 -35.45 -58.19
N ASN A 362 38.15 -36.17 -59.29
CA ASN A 362 38.45 -37.59 -59.39
C ASN A 362 39.89 -37.84 -59.88
N PRO A 363 40.61 -38.84 -59.35
CA PRO A 363 41.96 -39.16 -59.79
C PRO A 363 41.96 -39.66 -61.23
N THR A 364 42.83 -39.08 -62.06
CA THR A 364 43.00 -39.51 -63.45
C THR A 364 43.86 -40.76 -63.54
N VAL A 365 43.88 -41.38 -64.72
CA VAL A 365 44.77 -42.51 -65.03
C VAL A 365 46.24 -42.19 -64.70
N TRP A 366 46.68 -40.94 -64.92
CA TRP A 366 48.04 -40.49 -64.63
C TRP A 366 48.40 -40.50 -63.14
N PHE A 367 47.43 -40.18 -62.27
CA PHE A 367 47.63 -40.29 -60.82
C PHE A 367 47.91 -41.74 -60.42
N TRP A 368 47.11 -42.69 -60.93
CA TRP A 368 47.30 -44.11 -60.65
C TRP A 368 48.59 -44.68 -61.26
N VAL A 369 49.05 -44.16 -62.40
CA VAL A 369 50.35 -44.50 -62.99
C VAL A 369 51.50 -44.04 -62.09
N LEU A 370 51.46 -42.82 -61.55
CA LEU A 370 52.52 -42.34 -60.65
C LEU A 370 52.51 -43.06 -59.30
N VAL A 371 51.33 -43.36 -58.75
CA VAL A 371 51.19 -44.15 -57.53
C VAL A 371 51.73 -45.57 -57.73
N SER A 372 51.44 -46.21 -58.87
CA SER A 372 51.95 -47.56 -59.17
C SER A 372 53.46 -47.57 -59.43
N ILE A 373 54.03 -46.55 -60.07
CA ILE A 373 55.49 -46.39 -60.20
C ILE A 373 56.12 -46.17 -58.83
N GLY A 374 55.55 -45.32 -57.98
CA GLY A 374 56.02 -45.08 -56.62
C GLY A 374 56.00 -46.35 -55.76
N ILE A 375 54.92 -47.13 -55.84
CA ILE A 375 54.82 -48.44 -55.17
C ILE A 375 55.84 -49.42 -55.75
N ALA A 376 56.04 -49.48 -57.07
CA ALA A 376 57.02 -50.38 -57.68
C ALA A 376 58.47 -50.02 -57.30
N VAL A 377 58.80 -48.73 -57.24
CA VAL A 377 60.10 -48.25 -56.74
C VAL A 377 60.25 -48.56 -55.25
N PHE A 378 59.20 -48.37 -54.44
CA PHE A 378 59.22 -48.72 -53.03
C PHE A 378 59.42 -50.22 -52.83
N ILE A 379 58.68 -51.07 -53.55
CA ILE A 379 58.87 -52.54 -53.54
C ILE A 379 60.27 -52.91 -54.03
N GLY A 380 60.79 -52.24 -55.06
CA GLY A 380 62.15 -52.45 -55.56
C GLY A 380 63.22 -52.08 -54.52
N ILE A 381 63.08 -50.95 -53.85
CA ILE A 381 63.96 -50.54 -52.74
C ILE A 381 63.80 -51.51 -51.57
N LEU A 382 62.58 -51.91 -51.23
CA LEU A 382 62.32 -52.89 -50.17
C LEU A 382 62.95 -54.24 -50.51
N ALA A 383 62.89 -54.68 -51.77
CA ALA A 383 63.53 -55.89 -52.25
C ALA A 383 65.06 -55.78 -52.24
N ILE A 384 65.63 -54.60 -52.54
CA ILE A 384 67.07 -54.33 -52.42
C ILE A 384 67.49 -54.33 -50.95
N VAL A 385 66.73 -53.69 -50.06
CA VAL A 385 66.97 -53.72 -48.61
C VAL A 385 66.87 -55.15 -48.09
N ILE A 386 65.85 -55.91 -48.48
CA ILE A 386 65.70 -57.32 -48.15
C ILE A 386 66.86 -58.11 -48.73
N ALA A 387 67.31 -57.86 -49.96
CA ALA A 387 68.45 -58.55 -50.57
C ALA A 387 69.78 -58.19 -49.90
N VAL A 388 69.98 -56.95 -49.44
CA VAL A 388 71.15 -56.54 -48.64
C VAL A 388 71.11 -57.20 -47.27
N LEU A 389 69.94 -57.26 -46.62
CA LEU A 389 69.74 -58.03 -45.40
C LEU A 389 70.01 -59.53 -45.64
N TYR A 390 69.53 -60.09 -46.75
CA TYR A 390 69.78 -61.49 -47.13
C TYR A 390 71.26 -61.76 -47.38
N LYS A 391 71.97 -60.85 -48.07
CA LYS A 391 73.41 -60.96 -48.36
C LYS A 391 74.27 -60.80 -47.11
N ASN A 392 73.83 -59.99 -46.15
CA ASN A 392 74.49 -59.82 -44.85
C ASN A 392 74.21 -60.98 -43.87
N ILE A 393 73.12 -61.74 -44.06
CA ILE A 393 72.76 -62.88 -43.21
C ILE A 393 73.23 -64.23 -43.81
N TRP A 394 73.39 -64.36 -45.13
CA TRP A 394 73.77 -65.61 -45.81
C TRP A 394 75.19 -65.58 -46.42
N LYS A 395 76.20 -65.39 -45.57
CA LYS A 395 77.60 -65.75 -45.84
C LYS A 395 77.93 -66.97 -44.95
N PRO A 396 78.18 -68.18 -45.49
CA PRO A 396 78.18 -69.40 -44.69
C PRO A 396 79.50 -69.54 -43.91
N SER A 397 79.48 -69.18 -42.63
CA SER A 397 80.52 -69.60 -41.68
C SER A 397 80.14 -70.96 -41.10
N ARG A 398 80.99 -71.96 -41.33
CA ARG A 398 80.80 -73.35 -40.90
C ARG A 398 80.70 -73.43 -39.39
N ARG A 399 79.72 -74.21 -38.93
CA ARG A 399 79.50 -74.66 -37.55
C ARG A 399 80.79 -75.11 -36.87
N SER A 400 80.97 -74.68 -35.63
CA SER A 400 81.17 -75.62 -34.52
C SER A 400 80.83 -74.92 -33.20
N MET A 401 79.78 -75.42 -32.53
CA MET A 401 79.51 -75.11 -31.12
C MET A 401 80.42 -75.99 -30.27
N PRO A 402 80.84 -75.50 -29.10
CA PRO A 402 80.82 -76.35 -27.92
C PRO A 402 80.04 -75.69 -26.77
N VAL A 403 79.03 -76.41 -26.30
CA VAL A 403 78.86 -76.89 -24.91
C VAL A 403 79.42 -75.99 -23.79
N GLU A 404 78.53 -75.40 -22.98
CA GLU A 404 78.27 -75.74 -21.55
C GLU A 404 77.76 -74.56 -20.66
N LYS A 405 76.64 -74.85 -19.97
CA LYS A 405 76.22 -74.50 -18.58
C LYS A 405 76.14 -73.04 -18.04
N MET A 406 74.92 -72.75 -17.53
CA MET A 406 74.49 -71.74 -16.53
C MET A 406 75.45 -71.56 -15.33
N PRO A 407 75.57 -70.37 -14.68
CA PRO A 407 74.58 -69.94 -13.66
C PRO A 407 74.41 -68.41 -13.35
N LEU A 408 73.24 -68.09 -12.79
CA LEU A 408 72.89 -67.22 -11.63
C LEU A 408 73.65 -65.91 -11.27
N VAL A 409 72.84 -64.84 -11.06
CA VAL A 409 72.80 -63.87 -9.91
C VAL A 409 73.45 -62.45 -10.01
N SER A 410 72.55 -61.43 -10.15
CA SER A 410 72.48 -60.10 -9.48
C SER A 410 73.57 -59.01 -9.68
N PRO A 411 73.44 -57.75 -9.17
CA PRO A 411 72.32 -56.77 -9.12
C PRO A 411 72.73 -55.32 -9.56
N SER A 412 71.80 -54.35 -9.49
CA SER A 412 72.01 -52.87 -9.39
C SER A 412 72.53 -52.12 -10.64
N LYS A 413 72.18 -50.87 -10.96
CA LYS A 413 71.52 -49.77 -10.25
C LYS A 413 71.15 -48.66 -11.28
N LYS A 414 70.00 -47.99 -11.04
CA LYS A 414 69.63 -46.57 -11.29
C LYS A 414 69.85 -45.97 -12.71
N GLY A 415 68.91 -45.22 -13.28
CA GLY A 415 67.61 -44.75 -12.81
C GLY A 415 67.08 -43.59 -13.66
N MET A 416 65.75 -43.40 -13.58
CA MET A 416 64.98 -42.15 -13.76
C MET A 416 64.84 -41.60 -15.21
N LEU A 417 63.66 -41.19 -15.71
CA LEU A 417 62.33 -40.90 -15.13
C LEU A 417 61.20 -40.94 -16.19
N HIS A 418 60.00 -41.29 -15.70
CA HIS A 418 58.58 -41.17 -16.15
C HIS A 418 58.14 -41.47 -17.60
N ARG A 419 57.23 -42.43 -17.93
CA ARG A 419 55.93 -42.92 -17.37
C ARG A 419 54.79 -41.91 -17.60
N SER A 420 53.58 -42.20 -18.11
CA SER A 420 52.73 -43.39 -18.36
C SER A 420 51.61 -42.97 -19.33
N ASP A 421 51.17 -43.78 -20.29
CA ASP A 421 50.05 -44.78 -20.24
C ASP A 421 48.69 -44.17 -19.83
N SER A 422 47.60 -44.24 -20.63
CA SER A 422 46.88 -45.36 -21.30
C SER A 422 45.61 -45.74 -20.52
N ARG A 423 44.47 -45.72 -21.23
CA ARG A 423 43.20 -46.46 -20.96
C ARG A 423 42.47 -45.97 -19.67
N ASP A 424 41.16 -46.11 -19.50
CA ASP A 424 40.27 -47.20 -19.86
C ASP A 424 38.78 -46.76 -19.74
N SER A 425 37.93 -47.64 -20.22
CA SER A 425 36.47 -47.75 -20.25
C SER A 425 35.66 -47.57 -18.94
N THR A 426 34.48 -46.91 -19.10
CA THR A 426 33.13 -47.12 -18.50
C THR A 426 32.95 -47.22 -16.95
N PRO A 427 31.72 -47.37 -16.39
CA PRO A 427 30.47 -46.55 -16.42
C PRO A 427 29.86 -46.27 -15.00
N ARG A 428 28.77 -45.46 -14.89
CA ARG A 428 27.58 -45.52 -13.96
C ARG A 428 27.01 -44.12 -13.64
N ILE A 429 25.72 -43.84 -13.88
CA ILE A 429 24.54 -43.91 -12.98
C ILE A 429 24.74 -43.29 -11.58
N TYR A 430 24.10 -42.13 -11.28
CA TYR A 430 22.96 -41.97 -10.34
C TYR A 430 22.57 -40.49 -10.14
N GLU A 431 21.30 -40.34 -9.78
CA GLU A 431 20.47 -39.16 -9.53
C GLU A 431 20.93 -38.24 -8.38
N GLY A 432 20.33 -37.05 -8.37
CA GLY A 432 19.81 -36.44 -7.13
C GLY A 432 20.40 -35.08 -6.78
N TYR A 433 19.66 -34.00 -7.07
CA TYR A 433 19.09 -33.08 -6.07
C TYR A 433 18.02 -32.20 -6.70
#